data_AF-A0A7J6KUY5-F1
#
_entry.id   AF-A0A7J6KUY5-F1
#
_cell.length_a   1.000
_cell.length_b   1.000
_cell.length_c   1.000
_cell.angle_alpha   90.00
_cell.angle_beta   90.00
_cell.angle_gamma   90.00
#
_symmetry.space_group_name_H-M   'P 1'
#
loop_
_entity.id
_entity.type
_entity.pdbx_description
1 polymer ?
#
loop_
_entity_poly.entity_id
_entity_poly.type
_entity_poly.pdbx_seq_one_letter_code
_entity_poly.pdbx_strand_id
1 'polypeptide(L)'
;MTHSSDHQGSQAAASTATALPRKITKHRNFPARIMKADRKSFGEDYTEFDLHGYSCQLAEDTMIGAFSQPVHLNVQTEESKAKLEQHYFTFVIGRGKHSNTKMSVDLSKAVADGLRQAGLEENRHAGKDQRGTFKIIADKDIATKVVKVYPVMDIQVADGSDAGSEEETVEREVERLQDMSTRPLTLRSLSRTLVETRCLAGNLTDDQRLYLGHDLSEIFKSLFKSFRNDIESPTFACTEEDKGAAVELLQLELNREKVLPHIKDLQQRLEKIEPSEPGPELKERRKALRMRQKQLQELEDVWDRSAHGRYKFPSVDAMTKHSKKMEEVSAQIEAINERIEHLLDFKE
;
A
#
# COMPACT_ATOMS: atom_id res chain seq x y z
N MET A 1 -39.87 -8.26 -67.73
CA MET A 1 -40.21 -8.48 -66.31
C MET A 1 -39.09 -9.31 -65.68
N THR A 2 -38.71 -8.96 -64.45
CA THR A 2 -37.89 -9.71 -63.46
C THR A 2 -36.42 -9.99 -63.81
N HIS A 3 -35.48 -9.28 -63.15
CA HIS A 3 -34.62 -9.73 -62.00
C HIS A 3 -33.55 -10.74 -62.44
N SER A 4 -32.26 -10.73 -62.06
CA SER A 4 -31.53 -10.25 -60.87
C SER A 4 -30.03 -10.32 -61.19
N SER A 5 -29.24 -9.28 -60.85
CA SER A 5 -28.09 -9.29 -59.91
C SER A 5 -27.11 -10.47 -59.95
N ASP A 6 -25.84 -10.19 -60.27
CA ASP A 6 -24.70 -10.83 -59.61
C ASP A 6 -23.57 -9.81 -59.38
N HIS A 7 -23.36 -9.52 -58.10
CA HIS A 7 -22.21 -8.82 -57.53
C HIS A 7 -21.12 -9.86 -57.24
N GLN A 8 -19.93 -9.71 -57.84
CA GLN A 8 -18.73 -10.34 -57.30
C GLN A 8 -18.13 -9.42 -56.24
N GLY A 9 -18.14 -9.93 -55.01
CA GLY A 9 -17.59 -9.27 -53.83
C GLY A 9 -16.07 -9.32 -53.79
N SER A 10 -15.48 -8.17 -53.44
CA SER A 10 -14.17 -8.10 -52.82
C SER A 10 -14.40 -7.87 -51.33
N GLN A 11 -14.31 -8.94 -50.53
CA GLN A 11 -14.27 -8.84 -49.07
C GLN A 11 -12.82 -8.65 -48.64
N ALA A 12 -12.48 -7.42 -48.25
CA ALA A 12 -11.33 -7.16 -47.41
C ALA A 12 -11.60 -7.76 -46.03
N ALA A 13 -10.73 -8.67 -45.59
CA ALA A 13 -10.77 -9.24 -44.26
C ALA A 13 -10.50 -8.15 -43.22
N ALA A 14 -11.55 -7.71 -42.53
CA ALA A 14 -11.44 -6.91 -41.32
C ALA A 14 -10.94 -7.80 -40.19
N SER A 15 -9.68 -7.59 -39.77
CA SER A 15 -9.11 -8.11 -38.55
C SER A 15 -9.85 -7.52 -37.35
N THR A 16 -10.85 -8.23 -36.82
CA THR A 16 -11.46 -7.95 -35.53
C THR A 16 -10.50 -8.42 -34.42
N ALA A 17 -9.63 -7.51 -33.99
CA ALA A 17 -8.90 -7.68 -32.73
C ALA A 17 -9.91 -7.62 -31.57
N THR A 18 -10.22 -8.78 -31.01
CA THR A 18 -11.06 -8.91 -29.81
C THR A 18 -10.31 -8.28 -28.63
N ALA A 19 -10.74 -7.09 -28.20
CA ALA A 19 -10.19 -6.42 -27.04
C ALA A 19 -10.39 -7.30 -25.79
N LEU A 20 -9.29 -7.58 -25.08
CA LEU A 20 -9.32 -8.31 -23.81
C LEU A 20 -10.21 -7.59 -22.77
N PRO A 21 -10.89 -8.33 -21.88
CA PRO A 21 -11.77 -7.75 -20.88
C PRO A 21 -10.97 -6.88 -19.90
N ARG A 22 -11.21 -5.55 -19.91
CA ARG A 22 -10.58 -4.59 -19.00
C ARG A 22 -11.01 -4.87 -17.56
N LYS A 23 -10.04 -5.00 -16.66
CA LYS A 23 -10.28 -5.15 -15.21
C LYS A 23 -10.68 -3.80 -14.63
N ILE A 24 -11.94 -3.69 -14.19
CA ILE A 24 -12.52 -2.44 -13.72
C ILE A 24 -12.72 -2.50 -12.21
N THR A 25 -12.03 -1.64 -11.47
CA THR A 25 -12.15 -1.55 -10.01
C THR A 25 -13.08 -0.41 -9.59
N LYS A 26 -14.12 -0.72 -8.81
CA LYS A 26 -14.96 0.28 -8.12
C LYS A 26 -14.33 0.61 -6.77
N HIS A 27 -13.92 1.86 -6.55
CA HIS A 27 -13.26 2.27 -5.30
C HIS A 27 -14.17 3.16 -4.46
N ARG A 28 -14.12 3.04 -3.12
CA ARG A 28 -14.90 3.86 -2.17
C ARG A 28 -14.09 4.97 -1.48
N ASN A 29 -12.77 4.99 -1.63
CA ASN A 29 -11.86 5.96 -0.97
C ASN A 29 -10.72 6.36 -1.94
N PHE A 30 -11.01 7.30 -2.83
CA PHE A 30 -10.24 7.54 -4.05
C PHE A 30 -9.02 8.47 -3.92
N PRO A 31 -9.06 9.62 -3.19
CA PRO A 31 -7.93 10.55 -3.16
C PRO A 31 -6.68 9.95 -2.49
N ALA A 32 -6.86 9.25 -1.37
CA ALA A 32 -5.76 8.64 -0.61
C ALA A 32 -5.14 7.40 -1.29
N ARG A 33 -5.80 6.84 -2.32
CA ARG A 33 -5.37 5.61 -3.00
C ARG A 33 -4.73 5.83 -4.37
N ILE A 34 -4.96 6.93 -5.09
CA ILE A 34 -4.14 7.24 -6.27
C ILE A 34 -2.66 7.36 -5.87
N MET A 35 -2.40 8.02 -4.73
CA MET A 35 -1.04 8.19 -4.20
C MET A 35 -0.48 6.92 -3.52
N LYS A 36 -1.31 5.89 -3.30
CA LYS A 36 -0.93 4.61 -2.67
C LYS A 36 -1.19 3.39 -3.56
N ALA A 37 -1.59 3.58 -4.81
CA ALA A 37 -1.87 2.47 -5.72
C ALA A 37 -0.55 1.75 -5.96
N ASP A 38 -0.50 0.48 -5.56
CA ASP A 38 0.70 -0.34 -5.56
C ASP A 38 1.48 -0.22 -6.87
N ARG A 39 2.81 -0.09 -6.74
CA ARG A 39 3.82 -0.10 -7.82
C ARG A 39 3.60 -1.22 -8.86
N LYS A 40 2.86 -2.28 -8.49
CA LYS A 40 2.50 -3.44 -9.31
C LYS A 40 1.53 -3.21 -10.48
N SER A 41 0.73 -2.14 -10.49
CA SER A 41 -0.19 -1.89 -11.61
C SER A 41 0.36 -0.98 -12.71
N PHE A 42 1.59 -0.46 -12.56
CA PHE A 42 2.23 0.42 -13.56
C PHE A 42 2.89 -0.35 -14.72
N GLY A 43 2.64 -1.67 -14.85
CA GLY A 43 3.08 -2.47 -15.98
C GLY A 43 2.25 -2.27 -17.27
N GLU A 44 1.10 -1.60 -17.18
CA GLU A 44 0.31 -1.17 -18.35
C GLU A 44 0.34 0.37 -18.44
N ASP A 45 0.50 0.90 -19.66
CA ASP A 45 0.70 2.33 -19.97
C ASP A 45 -0.39 3.31 -19.48
N TYR A 46 -1.43 2.82 -18.80
CA TYR A 46 -2.56 3.61 -18.32
C TYR A 46 -3.25 2.97 -17.12
N THR A 47 -3.72 3.80 -16.18
CA THR A 47 -4.59 3.36 -15.09
C THR A 47 -6.03 3.80 -15.37
N GLU A 48 -7.00 2.87 -15.41
CA GLU A 48 -8.42 3.16 -15.65
C GLU A 48 -9.25 3.09 -14.33
N PHE A 49 -10.04 4.13 -14.07
CA PHE A 49 -10.89 4.26 -12.89
C PHE A 49 -12.35 4.49 -13.30
N ASP A 50 -13.28 3.77 -12.68
CA ASP A 50 -14.70 3.88 -13.01
C ASP A 50 -15.43 4.81 -12.03
N LEU A 51 -15.85 5.98 -12.53
CA LEU A 51 -16.68 6.95 -11.81
C LEU A 51 -18.17 6.76 -12.11
N HIS A 52 -18.55 5.76 -12.93
CA HIS A 52 -19.94 5.51 -13.24
C HIS A 52 -20.74 5.16 -11.97
N GLY A 53 -21.79 5.95 -11.71
CA GLY A 53 -22.65 5.81 -10.53
C GLY A 53 -22.24 6.68 -9.34
N TYR A 54 -21.21 7.52 -9.48
CA TYR A 54 -20.92 8.57 -8.50
C TYR A 54 -21.95 9.69 -8.59
N SER A 55 -22.20 10.38 -7.47
CA SER A 55 -22.89 11.67 -7.51
C SER A 55 -21.98 12.74 -8.09
N CYS A 56 -22.56 13.77 -8.72
CA CYS A 56 -21.79 14.87 -9.31
C CYS A 56 -20.86 15.53 -8.27
N GLN A 57 -21.39 15.84 -7.08
CA GLN A 57 -20.61 16.44 -6.00
C GLN A 57 -19.42 15.57 -5.59
N LEU A 58 -19.64 14.26 -5.39
CA LEU A 58 -18.56 13.35 -5.00
C LEU A 58 -17.49 13.26 -6.09
N ALA A 59 -17.88 13.24 -7.37
CA ALA A 59 -16.93 13.20 -8.46
C ALA A 59 -16.11 14.49 -8.58
N GLU A 60 -16.74 15.65 -8.39
CA GLU A 60 -16.09 16.96 -8.36
C GLU A 60 -15.07 17.05 -7.21
N ASP A 61 -15.49 16.79 -5.97
CA ASP A 61 -14.63 16.80 -4.78
C ASP A 61 -13.46 15.82 -4.93
N THR A 62 -13.70 14.67 -5.58
CA THR A 62 -12.67 13.67 -5.84
C THR A 62 -11.60 14.19 -6.81
N MET A 63 -11.98 14.90 -7.87
CA MET A 63 -11.00 15.48 -8.80
C MET A 63 -10.17 16.57 -8.12
N ILE A 64 -10.81 17.43 -7.32
CA ILE A 64 -10.15 18.49 -6.55
C ILE A 64 -9.13 17.88 -5.58
N GLY A 65 -9.56 16.93 -4.77
CA GLY A 65 -8.70 16.29 -3.77
C GLY A 65 -7.55 15.47 -4.38
N ALA A 66 -7.74 14.90 -5.58
CA ALA A 66 -6.72 14.08 -6.23
C ALA A 66 -5.64 14.90 -6.97
N PHE A 67 -5.98 16.09 -7.48
CA PHE A 67 -5.13 16.81 -8.43
C PHE A 67 -4.83 18.27 -8.09
N SER A 68 -5.32 18.78 -6.95
CA SER A 68 -5.02 20.15 -6.48
C SER A 68 -3.57 20.37 -6.05
N GLN A 69 -2.81 19.28 -5.89
CA GLN A 69 -1.38 19.29 -5.61
C GLN A 69 -0.65 18.43 -6.64
N PRO A 70 0.63 18.73 -6.94
CA PRO A 70 1.46 17.83 -7.72
C PRO A 70 1.44 16.41 -7.14
N VAL A 71 1.39 15.42 -8.02
CA VAL A 71 1.47 14.02 -7.59
C VAL A 71 2.93 13.72 -7.28
N HIS A 72 3.26 13.67 -5.99
CA HIS A 72 4.60 13.38 -5.50
C HIS A 72 4.89 11.87 -5.55
N LEU A 73 5.91 11.47 -6.30
CA LEU A 73 6.33 10.08 -6.44
C LEU A 73 7.84 9.95 -6.23
N ASN A 74 8.23 9.06 -5.33
CA ASN A 74 9.64 8.69 -5.16
C ASN A 74 9.91 7.40 -5.92
N VAL A 75 10.78 7.50 -6.93
CA VAL A 75 11.16 6.40 -7.80
C VAL A 75 12.62 6.02 -7.56
N GLN A 76 12.92 4.76 -7.77
CA GLN A 76 14.24 4.19 -7.49
C GLN A 76 15.18 4.28 -8.70
N THR A 77 14.62 4.38 -9.91
CA THR A 77 15.40 4.40 -11.16
C THR A 77 14.96 5.53 -12.10
N GLU A 78 15.92 6.08 -12.84
CA GLU A 78 15.67 7.07 -13.91
C GLU A 78 14.78 6.50 -15.02
N GLU A 79 14.85 5.19 -15.31
CA GLU A 79 13.94 4.56 -16.26
C GLU A 79 12.48 4.57 -15.78
N SER A 80 12.25 4.32 -14.50
CA SER A 80 10.91 4.39 -13.90
C SER A 80 10.40 5.83 -13.87
N LYS A 81 11.30 6.79 -13.62
CA LYS A 81 11.02 8.22 -13.74
C LYS A 81 10.52 8.55 -15.15
N ALA A 82 11.28 8.20 -16.18
CA ALA A 82 10.91 8.47 -17.57
C ALA A 82 9.57 7.83 -17.98
N LYS A 83 9.26 6.63 -17.49
CA LYS A 83 7.96 5.97 -17.72
C LYS A 83 6.81 6.71 -17.01
N LEU A 84 7.01 7.10 -15.74
CA LEU A 84 6.00 7.80 -14.96
C LEU A 84 5.78 9.24 -15.42
N GLU A 85 6.83 9.89 -15.94
CA GLU A 85 6.78 11.19 -16.61
C GLU A 85 5.93 11.17 -17.89
N GLN A 86 5.54 10.00 -18.39
CA GLN A 86 4.60 9.81 -19.51
C GLN A 86 3.24 9.24 -19.08
N HIS A 87 3.06 8.95 -17.79
CA HIS A 87 1.84 8.32 -17.27
C HIS A 87 0.65 9.28 -17.26
N TYR A 88 -0.55 8.73 -17.48
CA TYR A 88 -1.81 9.47 -17.42
C TYR A 88 -2.92 8.62 -16.80
N PHE A 89 -3.89 9.29 -16.20
CA PHE A 89 -5.02 8.65 -15.53
C PHE A 89 -6.24 8.67 -16.46
N THR A 90 -6.95 7.56 -16.58
CA THR A 90 -8.20 7.47 -17.36
C THR A 90 -9.37 7.25 -16.42
N PHE A 91 -10.41 8.06 -16.56
CA PHE A 91 -11.62 7.99 -15.75
C PHE A 91 -12.82 7.71 -16.63
N VAL A 92 -13.55 6.64 -16.37
CA VAL A 92 -14.79 6.31 -17.06
C VAL A 92 -15.94 7.03 -16.38
N ILE A 93 -16.61 7.91 -17.12
CA ILE A 93 -17.73 8.74 -16.62
C ILE A 93 -19.07 8.29 -17.20
N GLY A 94 -19.07 7.37 -18.17
CA GLY A 94 -20.30 6.80 -18.73
C GLY A 94 -20.04 5.57 -19.59
N ARG A 95 -20.95 4.59 -19.55
CA ARG A 95 -20.87 3.36 -20.37
C ARG A 95 -22.20 3.03 -21.05
N GLY A 96 -22.10 2.36 -22.20
CA GLY A 96 -23.24 1.85 -22.96
C GLY A 96 -24.25 2.95 -23.35
N LYS A 97 -25.53 2.57 -23.44
CA LYS A 97 -26.64 3.49 -23.74
C LYS A 97 -26.80 4.62 -22.70
N HIS A 98 -26.18 4.49 -21.53
CA HIS A 98 -26.25 5.47 -20.44
C HIS A 98 -25.23 6.60 -20.56
N SER A 99 -24.22 6.49 -21.43
CA SER A 99 -23.21 7.53 -21.65
C SER A 99 -23.79 8.86 -22.18
N ASN A 100 -24.97 8.82 -22.79
CA ASN A 100 -25.69 10.00 -23.30
C ASN A 100 -26.90 10.41 -22.44
N THR A 101 -27.06 9.83 -21.25
CA THR A 101 -28.10 10.26 -20.29
C THR A 101 -27.72 11.60 -19.67
N LYS A 102 -28.73 12.38 -19.24
CA LYS A 102 -28.54 13.64 -18.52
C LYS A 102 -27.56 13.49 -17.35
N MET A 103 -27.65 12.38 -16.62
CA MET A 103 -26.79 12.07 -15.48
C MET A 103 -25.31 11.92 -15.87
N SER A 104 -25.01 11.32 -17.03
CA SER A 104 -23.64 11.22 -17.56
C SER A 104 -23.11 12.57 -18.06
N VAL A 105 -23.99 13.42 -18.60
CA VAL A 105 -23.63 14.80 -19.00
C VAL A 105 -23.30 15.65 -17.77
N ASP A 106 -24.14 15.56 -16.73
CA ASP A 106 -23.94 16.27 -15.47
C ASP A 106 -22.67 15.78 -14.75
N LEU A 107 -22.40 14.47 -14.78
CA LEU A 107 -21.16 13.89 -14.23
C LEU A 107 -19.92 14.33 -15.03
N SER A 108 -20.01 14.36 -16.36
CA SER A 108 -18.92 14.89 -17.21
C SER A 108 -18.60 16.33 -16.88
N LYS A 109 -19.63 17.15 -16.62
CA LYS A 109 -19.47 18.54 -16.24
C LYS A 109 -18.83 18.66 -14.85
N ALA A 110 -19.32 17.92 -13.86
CA ALA A 110 -18.80 17.94 -12.50
C ALA A 110 -17.32 17.51 -12.42
N VAL A 111 -16.94 16.48 -13.17
CA VAL A 111 -15.53 16.05 -13.27
C VAL A 111 -14.66 17.13 -13.91
N ALA A 112 -15.14 17.77 -14.98
CA ALA A 112 -14.40 18.87 -15.64
C ALA A 112 -14.27 20.09 -14.72
N ASP A 113 -15.34 20.45 -14.01
CA ASP A 113 -15.35 21.58 -13.08
C ASP A 113 -14.40 21.32 -11.90
N GLY A 114 -14.38 20.10 -11.35
CA GLY A 114 -13.43 19.71 -10.30
C GLY A 114 -11.97 19.72 -10.75
N LEU A 115 -11.67 19.27 -11.98
CA LEU A 115 -10.31 19.33 -12.55
C LEU A 115 -9.86 20.78 -12.81
N ARG A 116 -10.76 21.66 -13.27
CA ARG A 116 -10.44 23.09 -13.41
C ARG A 116 -10.20 23.75 -12.06
N GLN A 117 -10.99 23.42 -11.04
CA GLN A 117 -10.77 23.89 -9.67
C GLN A 117 -9.46 23.35 -9.07
N ALA A 118 -9.04 22.15 -9.47
CA ALA A 118 -7.73 21.60 -9.14
C ALA A 118 -6.56 22.29 -9.87
N GLY A 119 -6.82 23.22 -10.78
CA GLY A 119 -5.81 23.97 -11.52
C GLY A 119 -5.39 23.35 -12.85
N LEU A 120 -6.14 22.38 -13.39
CA LEU A 120 -5.85 21.76 -14.68
C LEU A 120 -6.64 22.42 -15.82
N GLU A 121 -6.02 22.47 -17.00
CA GLU A 121 -6.62 23.05 -18.21
C GLU A 121 -7.22 21.99 -19.14
N GLU A 122 -8.41 22.26 -19.67
CA GLU A 122 -9.04 21.37 -20.64
C GLU A 122 -8.42 21.58 -22.04
N ASN A 123 -7.76 20.55 -22.58
CA ASN A 123 -7.20 20.59 -23.93
C ASN A 123 -7.58 19.34 -24.73
N ARG A 124 -8.41 19.52 -25.76
CA ARG A 124 -8.90 18.42 -26.62
C ARG A 124 -7.79 17.64 -27.33
N HIS A 125 -6.63 18.26 -27.53
CA HIS A 125 -5.47 17.67 -28.19
C HIS A 125 -4.37 17.24 -27.22
N ALA A 126 -4.62 17.25 -25.91
CA ALA A 126 -3.63 16.87 -24.90
C ALA A 126 -2.98 15.52 -25.19
N GLY A 127 -1.64 15.52 -25.23
CA GLY A 127 -0.79 14.34 -25.41
C GLY A 127 -0.05 13.97 -24.12
N LYS A 128 0.81 12.95 -24.18
CA LYS A 128 1.58 12.48 -23.02
C LYS A 128 2.47 13.56 -22.39
N ASP A 129 2.89 14.55 -23.19
CA ASP A 129 3.83 15.59 -22.78
C ASP A 129 3.14 16.86 -22.23
N GLN A 130 1.80 16.93 -22.25
CA GLN A 130 1.06 18.14 -21.84
C GLN A 130 0.55 18.00 -20.40
N ARG A 131 1.45 18.20 -19.44
CA ARG A 131 1.18 18.15 -18.00
C ARG A 131 0.28 19.32 -17.55
N GLY A 132 -0.47 19.10 -16.47
CA GLY A 132 -1.46 20.05 -15.97
C GLY A 132 -2.71 20.16 -16.86
N THR A 133 -2.95 19.18 -17.74
CA THR A 133 -4.10 19.22 -18.66
C THR A 133 -5.00 18.00 -18.54
N PHE A 134 -6.21 18.11 -19.05
CA PHE A 134 -7.10 16.97 -19.22
C PHE A 134 -7.88 17.05 -20.54
N LYS A 135 -8.38 15.90 -20.99
CA LYS A 135 -9.27 15.83 -22.16
C LYS A 135 -10.41 14.86 -21.95
N ILE A 136 -11.59 15.25 -22.40
CA ILE A 136 -12.78 14.41 -22.40
C ILE A 136 -12.89 13.75 -23.77
N ILE A 137 -12.97 12.43 -23.78
CA ILE A 137 -13.10 11.61 -24.98
C ILE A 137 -14.44 10.91 -24.93
N ALA A 138 -15.26 11.13 -25.96
CA ALA A 138 -16.47 10.36 -26.20
C ALA A 138 -16.16 9.33 -27.29
N ASP A 139 -15.98 8.08 -26.89
CA ASP A 139 -15.84 6.97 -27.83
C ASP A 139 -17.23 6.52 -28.29
N LYS A 140 -17.52 6.75 -29.58
CA LYS A 140 -18.81 6.46 -30.20
C LYS A 140 -19.00 4.97 -30.48
N ASP A 141 -17.92 4.21 -30.64
CA ASP A 141 -17.97 2.82 -31.09
C ASP A 141 -18.29 1.89 -29.91
N ILE A 142 -17.74 2.19 -28.72
CA ILE A 142 -18.01 1.44 -27.48
C ILE A 142 -18.94 2.18 -26.51
N ALA A 143 -19.58 3.27 -26.98
CA ALA A 143 -20.51 4.11 -26.20
C ALA A 143 -19.98 4.45 -24.80
N THR A 144 -18.70 4.82 -24.72
CA THR A 144 -18.01 5.07 -23.46
C THR A 144 -17.48 6.50 -23.45
N LYS A 145 -17.79 7.23 -22.36
CA LYS A 145 -17.21 8.55 -22.13
C LYS A 145 -16.12 8.41 -21.08
N VAL A 146 -14.93 8.91 -21.41
CA VAL A 146 -13.78 8.91 -20.52
C VAL A 146 -13.15 10.27 -20.42
N VAL A 147 -12.46 10.52 -19.31
CA VAL A 147 -11.60 11.69 -19.10
C VAL A 147 -10.18 11.18 -18.94
N LYS A 148 -9.26 11.69 -19.75
CA LYS A 148 -7.81 11.47 -19.56
C LYS A 148 -7.23 12.68 -18.85
N VAL A 149 -6.51 12.44 -17.76
CA VAL A 149 -5.89 13.47 -16.93
C VAL A 149 -4.37 13.29 -16.98
N TYR A 150 -3.68 14.37 -17.33
CA TYR A 150 -2.23 14.49 -17.38
C TYR A 150 -1.81 15.39 -16.21
N PRO A 151 -1.69 14.87 -14.99
CA PRO A 151 -1.44 15.71 -13.83
C PRO A 151 -0.02 16.28 -13.87
N VAL A 152 0.19 17.35 -13.11
CA VAL A 152 1.53 17.79 -12.72
C VAL A 152 2.11 16.72 -11.80
N MET A 153 3.27 16.20 -12.16
CA MET A 153 3.97 15.18 -11.38
C MET A 153 5.23 15.80 -10.78
N ASP A 154 5.53 15.49 -9.54
CA ASP A 154 6.83 15.77 -8.90
C ASP A 154 7.50 14.43 -8.60
N ILE A 155 8.32 13.97 -9.55
CA ILE A 155 8.96 12.66 -9.50
C ILE A 155 10.40 12.84 -9.10
N GLN A 156 10.73 12.43 -7.88
CA GLN A 156 12.08 12.49 -7.35
C GLN A 156 12.73 11.11 -7.45
N VAL A 157 13.94 11.09 -8.01
CA VAL A 157 14.83 9.93 -7.89
C VAL A 157 15.50 10.05 -6.54
N ALA A 158 15.39 9.02 -5.72
CA ALA A 158 16.02 9.04 -4.40
C ALA A 158 17.55 9.10 -4.56
N ASP A 159 18.14 10.26 -4.25
CA ASP A 159 19.60 10.45 -4.25
C ASP A 159 20.23 9.66 -3.08
N GLY A 160 20.79 8.50 -3.41
CA GLY A 160 21.90 7.89 -2.69
C GLY A 160 21.71 7.57 -1.20
N SER A 161 21.17 6.38 -0.93
CA SER A 161 21.73 5.51 0.12
C SER A 161 21.81 4.10 -0.43
N ASP A 162 23.03 3.63 -0.72
CA ASP A 162 23.35 2.26 -1.16
C ASP A 162 22.45 1.69 -2.24
N ALA A 163 22.66 2.16 -3.47
CA ALA A 163 22.32 1.35 -4.65
C ALA A 163 23.32 0.18 -4.75
N GLY A 164 23.17 -0.78 -3.84
CA GLY A 164 23.23 -2.15 -4.32
C GLY A 164 22.14 -2.32 -5.37
N SER A 165 22.40 -3.08 -6.43
CA SER A 165 21.40 -3.30 -7.48
C SER A 165 20.05 -3.70 -6.86
N GLU A 166 18.91 -3.45 -7.52
CA GLU A 166 17.62 -3.94 -7.00
C GLU A 166 17.69 -5.46 -6.71
N GLU A 167 18.52 -6.19 -7.45
CA GLU A 167 18.92 -7.56 -7.17
C GLU A 167 19.65 -7.71 -5.83
N GLU A 168 20.66 -6.90 -5.54
CA GLU A 168 21.36 -6.88 -4.25
C GLU A 168 20.43 -6.53 -3.08
N THR A 169 19.42 -5.66 -3.28
CA THR A 169 18.44 -5.35 -2.23
C THR A 169 17.47 -6.50 -1.96
N VAL A 170 17.07 -7.24 -3.01
CA VAL A 170 16.21 -8.42 -2.89
C VAL A 170 16.99 -9.58 -2.29
N GLU A 171 18.24 -9.80 -2.73
CA GLU A 171 19.13 -10.82 -2.20
C GLU A 171 19.42 -10.59 -0.71
N ARG A 172 19.76 -9.35 -0.30
CA ARG A 172 19.91 -9.01 1.12
C ARG A 172 18.64 -9.27 1.93
N GLU A 173 17.47 -9.03 1.35
CA GLU A 173 16.20 -9.30 2.02
C GLU A 173 15.92 -10.82 2.10
N VAL A 174 16.26 -11.59 1.07
CA VAL A 174 16.21 -13.06 1.11
C VAL A 174 17.14 -13.59 2.20
N GLU A 175 18.38 -13.08 2.29
CA GLU A 175 19.34 -13.44 3.33
C GLU A 175 18.81 -13.10 4.72
N ARG A 176 18.20 -11.92 4.90
CA ARG A 176 17.57 -11.52 6.17
C ARG A 176 16.43 -12.47 6.55
N LEU A 177 15.56 -12.81 5.61
CA LEU A 177 14.44 -13.74 5.85
C LEU A 177 14.96 -15.16 6.14
N GLN A 178 16.05 -15.56 5.49
CA GLN A 178 16.71 -16.84 5.74
C GLN A 178 17.30 -16.89 7.15
N ASP A 179 18.03 -15.86 7.58
CA ASP A 179 18.53 -15.75 8.95
C ASP A 179 17.38 -15.79 9.97
N MET A 180 16.30 -15.02 9.75
CA MET A 180 15.11 -15.06 10.59
C MET A 180 14.50 -16.47 10.66
N SER A 181 14.46 -17.21 9.55
CA SER A 181 13.90 -18.57 9.51
C SER A 181 14.68 -19.60 10.33
N THR A 182 15.92 -19.28 10.72
CA THR A 182 16.76 -20.14 11.57
C THR A 182 16.68 -19.80 13.06
N ARG A 183 16.10 -18.65 13.41
CA ARG A 183 16.02 -18.17 14.79
C ARG A 183 14.74 -18.64 15.49
N PRO A 184 14.75 -18.77 16.82
CA PRO A 184 13.55 -19.06 17.59
C PRO A 184 12.65 -17.82 17.65
N LEU A 185 11.65 -17.76 16.77
CA LEU A 185 10.72 -16.64 16.64
C LEU A 185 9.45 -16.86 17.47
N THR A 186 8.83 -15.76 17.92
CA THR A 186 7.46 -15.77 18.49
C THR A 186 6.42 -16.03 17.40
N LEU A 187 5.18 -16.35 17.80
CA LEU A 187 4.11 -16.58 16.83
C LEU A 187 3.75 -15.30 16.06
N ARG A 188 3.79 -14.14 16.73
CA ARG A 188 3.68 -12.84 16.06
C ARG A 188 4.77 -12.66 15.00
N SER A 189 6.02 -12.90 15.36
CA SER A 189 7.16 -12.74 14.46
C SER A 189 7.11 -13.69 13.28
N LEU A 190 6.82 -14.98 13.52
CA LEU A 190 6.59 -15.97 12.47
C LEU A 190 5.50 -15.51 11.50
N SER A 191 4.38 -14.99 12.03
CA SER A 191 3.26 -14.51 11.23
C SER A 191 3.67 -13.35 10.32
N ARG A 192 4.39 -12.38 10.88
CA ARG A 192 4.93 -11.22 10.15
C ARG A 192 5.93 -11.65 9.07
N THR A 193 6.93 -12.47 9.42
CA THR A 193 7.96 -12.93 8.48
C THR A 193 7.36 -13.77 7.35
N LEU A 194 6.30 -14.54 7.61
CA LEU A 194 5.56 -15.27 6.57
C LEU A 194 4.87 -14.32 5.58
N VAL A 195 4.24 -13.25 6.08
CA VAL A 195 3.66 -12.20 5.22
C VAL A 195 4.73 -11.47 4.42
N GLU A 196 5.86 -11.12 5.05
CA GLU A 196 7.00 -10.48 4.39
C GLU A 196 7.56 -11.36 3.25
N THR A 197 7.79 -12.64 3.52
CA THR A 197 8.24 -13.63 2.53
C THR A 197 7.27 -13.73 1.35
N ARG A 198 5.96 -13.72 1.63
CA ARG A 198 4.90 -13.73 0.60
C ARG A 198 4.91 -12.46 -0.25
N CYS A 199 5.02 -11.30 0.38
CA CYS A 199 5.08 -10.02 -0.29
C CYS A 199 6.29 -9.95 -1.22
N LEU A 200 7.46 -10.36 -0.73
CA LEU A 200 8.70 -10.41 -1.52
C LEU A 200 8.56 -11.35 -2.73
N ALA A 201 8.10 -12.60 -2.50
CA ALA A 201 7.87 -13.56 -3.58
C ALA A 201 6.89 -13.06 -4.65
N GLY A 202 5.87 -12.30 -4.23
CA GLY A 202 4.92 -11.69 -5.14
C GLY A 202 5.47 -10.49 -5.90
N ASN A 203 6.54 -9.85 -5.43
CA ASN A 203 7.16 -8.67 -6.02
C ASN A 203 8.33 -9.00 -6.95
N LEU A 204 8.79 -10.26 -6.97
CA LEU A 204 9.89 -10.69 -7.85
C LEU A 204 9.54 -10.55 -9.33
N THR A 205 10.52 -10.09 -10.12
CA THR A 205 10.51 -10.19 -11.58
C THR A 205 10.54 -11.66 -12.02
N ASP A 206 10.27 -11.95 -13.29
CA ASP A 206 10.28 -13.33 -13.79
C ASP A 206 11.69 -13.95 -13.72
N ASP A 207 12.73 -13.16 -14.00
CA ASP A 207 14.13 -13.60 -13.86
C ASP A 207 14.47 -13.86 -12.39
N GLN A 208 14.16 -12.94 -11.48
CA GLN A 208 14.38 -13.15 -10.04
C GLN A 208 13.61 -14.35 -9.50
N ARG A 209 12.40 -14.62 -10.01
CA ARG A 209 11.62 -15.80 -9.61
C ARG A 209 12.30 -17.09 -10.02
N LEU A 210 13.02 -17.11 -11.15
CA LEU A 210 13.79 -18.28 -11.58
C LEU A 210 14.96 -18.57 -10.64
N TYR A 211 15.64 -17.53 -10.15
CA TYR A 211 16.82 -17.67 -9.28
C TYR A 211 16.46 -17.81 -7.79
N LEU A 212 15.61 -16.94 -7.26
CA LEU A 212 15.31 -16.81 -5.83
C LEU A 212 14.00 -17.48 -5.41
N GLY A 213 13.18 -17.92 -6.37
CA GLY A 213 11.87 -18.51 -6.09
C GLY A 213 11.95 -19.80 -5.28
N HIS A 214 13.01 -20.58 -5.48
CA HIS A 214 13.27 -21.78 -4.68
C HIS A 214 13.58 -21.42 -3.22
N ASP A 215 14.48 -20.48 -2.99
CA ASP A 215 14.92 -20.09 -1.64
C ASP A 215 13.78 -19.50 -0.83
N LEU A 216 12.99 -18.61 -1.43
CA LEU A 216 11.77 -18.09 -0.78
C LEU A 216 10.74 -19.17 -0.49
N SER A 217 10.66 -20.21 -1.33
CA SER A 217 9.78 -21.35 -1.08
C SER A 217 10.24 -22.15 0.14
N GLU A 218 11.55 -22.40 0.27
CA GLU A 218 12.13 -23.11 1.40
C GLU A 218 12.03 -22.31 2.70
N ILE A 219 12.33 -21.00 2.66
CA ILE A 219 12.12 -20.08 3.78
C ILE A 219 10.67 -20.12 4.25
N PHE A 220 9.71 -19.99 3.32
CA PHE A 220 8.29 -20.06 3.65
C PHE A 220 7.91 -21.40 4.29
N LYS A 221 8.37 -22.53 3.73
CA LYS A 221 8.10 -23.86 4.29
C LYS A 221 8.66 -24.00 5.71
N SER A 222 9.87 -23.53 5.96
CA SER A 222 10.52 -23.57 7.27
C SER A 222 9.74 -22.75 8.30
N LEU A 223 9.44 -21.49 7.97
CA LEU A 223 8.67 -20.59 8.84
C LEU A 223 7.27 -21.13 9.10
N PHE A 224 6.58 -21.63 8.07
CA PHE A 224 5.21 -22.14 8.20
C PHE A 224 5.16 -23.43 9.00
N LYS A 225 6.18 -24.29 8.87
CA LYS A 225 6.33 -25.48 9.72
C LYS A 225 6.51 -25.09 11.19
N SER A 226 7.34 -24.08 11.47
CA SER A 226 7.52 -23.58 12.84
C SER A 226 6.24 -22.97 13.41
N PHE A 227 5.55 -22.13 12.62
CA PHE A 227 4.24 -21.56 12.97
C PHE A 227 3.21 -22.66 13.30
N ARG A 228 3.14 -23.69 12.46
CA ARG A 228 2.26 -24.84 12.69
C ARG A 228 2.61 -25.59 13.96
N ASN A 229 3.90 -25.88 14.18
CA ASN A 229 4.36 -26.59 15.36
C ASN A 229 4.02 -25.84 16.66
N ASP A 230 4.10 -24.51 16.65
CA ASP A 230 3.70 -23.69 17.79
C ASP A 230 2.20 -23.84 18.10
N ILE A 231 1.33 -23.69 17.10
CA ILE A 231 -0.13 -23.82 17.30
C ILE A 231 -0.53 -25.24 17.70
N GLU A 232 0.14 -26.26 17.15
CA GLU A 232 -0.13 -27.66 17.46
C GLU A 232 0.51 -28.11 18.78
N SER A 233 1.41 -27.30 19.36
CA SER A 233 2.08 -27.64 20.60
C SER A 233 1.12 -27.56 21.80
N PRO A 234 1.01 -28.61 22.61
CA PRO A 234 0.10 -28.64 23.75
C PRO A 234 0.53 -27.71 24.89
N THR A 235 1.78 -27.23 24.87
CA THR A 235 2.35 -26.34 25.89
C THR A 235 2.49 -24.90 25.41
N PHE A 236 1.99 -24.59 24.21
CA PHE A 236 2.13 -23.26 23.66
C PHE A 236 1.19 -22.28 24.37
N ALA A 237 1.81 -21.28 25.00
CA ALA A 237 1.15 -20.13 25.59
C ALA A 237 1.42 -18.94 24.67
N CYS A 238 0.37 -18.23 24.28
CA CYS A 238 0.47 -17.08 23.39
C CYS A 238 -0.12 -15.83 24.04
N THR A 239 0.44 -14.68 23.72
CA THR A 239 -0.17 -13.40 24.09
C THR A 239 -1.38 -13.09 23.20
N GLU A 240 -2.16 -12.07 23.57
CA GLU A 240 -3.23 -11.55 22.70
C GLU A 240 -2.64 -11.04 21.37
N GLU A 241 -1.47 -10.41 21.43
CA GLU A 241 -0.77 -9.91 20.25
C GLU A 241 -0.33 -11.05 19.30
N ASP A 242 0.15 -12.16 19.86
CA ASP A 242 0.49 -13.37 19.09
C ASP A 242 -0.75 -13.97 18.42
N LYS A 243 -1.84 -14.11 19.17
CA LYS A 243 -3.09 -14.67 18.67
C LYS A 243 -3.67 -13.80 17.55
N GLY A 244 -3.68 -12.48 17.74
CA GLY A 244 -4.13 -11.52 16.72
C GLY A 244 -3.35 -11.65 15.41
N ALA A 245 -2.02 -11.62 15.49
CA ALA A 245 -1.15 -11.74 14.31
C ALA A 245 -1.33 -13.08 13.57
N ALA A 246 -1.48 -14.18 14.31
CA ALA A 246 -1.71 -15.50 13.73
C ALA A 246 -3.08 -15.62 13.05
N VAL A 247 -4.13 -15.01 13.62
CA VAL A 247 -5.46 -14.95 12.99
C VAL A 247 -5.39 -14.16 11.68
N GLU A 248 -4.72 -13.01 11.66
CA GLU A 248 -4.55 -12.20 10.44
C GLU A 248 -3.84 -12.98 9.33
N LEU A 249 -2.74 -13.66 9.65
CA LEU A 249 -2.05 -14.54 8.69
C LEU A 249 -2.98 -15.62 8.13
N LEU A 250 -3.68 -16.34 9.00
CA LEU A 250 -4.56 -17.43 8.59
C LEU A 250 -5.71 -16.91 7.70
N GLN A 251 -6.26 -15.73 8.00
CA GLN A 251 -7.28 -15.09 7.17
C GLN A 251 -6.74 -14.72 5.77
N LEU A 252 -5.51 -14.24 5.67
CA LEU A 252 -4.86 -13.99 4.38
C LEU A 252 -4.72 -15.28 3.56
N GLU A 253 -4.34 -16.39 4.21
CA GLU A 253 -4.15 -17.69 3.56
C GLU A 253 -5.47 -18.41 3.23
N LEU A 254 -6.59 -18.10 3.89
CA LEU A 254 -7.92 -18.67 3.59
C LEU A 254 -8.40 -18.38 2.17
N ASN A 255 -7.88 -17.34 1.52
CA ASN A 255 -8.21 -17.00 0.14
C ASN A 255 -7.59 -17.97 -0.89
N ARG A 256 -6.83 -18.99 -0.45
CA ARG A 256 -6.17 -19.98 -1.32
C ARG A 256 -6.89 -21.32 -1.27
N GLU A 257 -7.63 -21.65 -2.34
CA GLU A 257 -8.43 -22.88 -2.45
C GLU A 257 -7.66 -24.17 -2.14
N LYS A 258 -6.37 -24.24 -2.52
CA LYS A 258 -5.54 -25.46 -2.38
C LYS A 258 -5.13 -25.80 -0.92
N VAL A 259 -5.19 -24.85 0.01
CA VAL A 259 -4.68 -25.02 1.39
C VAL A 259 -5.81 -24.97 2.44
N LEU A 260 -7.04 -24.74 1.98
CA LEU A 260 -8.21 -24.38 2.77
C LEU A 260 -8.56 -25.37 3.91
N PRO A 261 -8.45 -26.71 3.75
CA PRO A 261 -8.74 -27.64 4.85
C PRO A 261 -7.75 -27.53 6.01
N HIS A 262 -6.45 -27.37 5.73
CA HIS A 262 -5.41 -27.29 6.75
C HIS A 262 -5.43 -25.94 7.49
N ILE A 263 -5.68 -24.85 6.77
CA ILE A 263 -5.79 -23.51 7.36
C ILE A 263 -7.00 -23.43 8.31
N LYS A 264 -8.14 -24.05 7.93
CA LYS A 264 -9.32 -24.11 8.81
C LYS A 264 -9.06 -24.90 10.10
N ASP A 265 -8.34 -26.01 10.04
CA ASP A 265 -7.97 -26.78 11.25
C ASP A 265 -7.08 -25.94 12.19
N LEU A 266 -6.07 -25.26 11.65
CA LEU A 266 -5.19 -24.38 12.43
C LEU A 266 -5.97 -23.22 13.06
N GLN A 267 -6.90 -22.61 12.34
CA GLN A 267 -7.75 -21.55 12.88
C GLN A 267 -8.61 -22.06 14.05
N GLN A 268 -9.26 -23.22 13.90
CA GLN A 268 -10.07 -23.81 14.97
C GLN A 268 -9.25 -24.17 16.20
N ARG A 269 -7.99 -24.58 16.02
CA ARG A 269 -7.06 -24.83 17.14
C ARG A 269 -6.67 -23.52 17.82
N LEU A 270 -6.27 -22.52 17.05
CA LEU A 270 -5.88 -21.20 17.56
C LEU A 270 -7.03 -20.53 18.34
N GLU A 271 -8.27 -20.66 17.88
CA GLU A 271 -9.46 -20.16 18.58
C GLU A 271 -9.60 -20.75 19.99
N LYS A 272 -9.25 -22.04 20.17
CA LYS A 272 -9.32 -22.76 21.45
C LYS A 272 -8.18 -22.42 22.41
N ILE A 273 -7.09 -21.81 21.95
CA ILE A 273 -5.98 -21.40 22.81
C ILE A 273 -6.39 -20.12 23.53
N GLU A 274 -6.51 -20.16 24.86
CA GLU A 274 -6.74 -18.97 25.66
C GLU A 274 -5.44 -18.14 25.74
N PRO A 275 -5.48 -16.84 25.42
CA PRO A 275 -4.31 -15.98 25.55
C PRO A 275 -3.83 -15.94 27.00
N SER A 276 -2.54 -16.20 27.17
CA SER A 276 -1.87 -16.11 28.46
C SER A 276 -1.44 -14.67 28.75
N GLU A 277 -1.28 -14.33 30.03
CA GLU A 277 -0.61 -13.07 30.39
C GLU A 277 0.79 -13.01 29.78
N PRO A 278 1.24 -11.82 29.32
CA PRO A 278 2.61 -11.65 28.86
C PRO A 278 3.59 -12.06 29.95
N GLY A 279 4.72 -12.65 29.53
CA GLY A 279 5.77 -13.10 30.44
C GLY A 279 6.24 -12.00 31.41
N PRO A 280 6.79 -12.38 32.59
CA PRO A 280 7.13 -11.45 33.65
C PRO A 280 8.06 -10.32 33.18
N GLU A 281 9.03 -10.64 32.31
CA GLU A 281 9.94 -9.63 31.76
C GLU A 281 9.20 -8.61 30.88
N LEU A 282 8.38 -9.05 29.91
CA LEU A 282 7.62 -8.15 29.05
C LEU A 282 6.68 -7.24 29.87
N LYS A 283 6.06 -7.78 30.92
CA LYS A 283 5.23 -7.03 31.85
C LYS A 283 6.02 -5.97 32.62
N GLU A 284 7.21 -6.32 33.11
CA GLU A 284 8.12 -5.39 33.79
C GLU A 284 8.58 -4.27 32.86
N ARG A 285 9.00 -4.61 31.63
CA ARG A 285 9.44 -3.63 30.63
C ARG A 285 8.32 -2.66 30.24
N ARG A 286 7.10 -3.17 30.01
CA ARG A 286 5.92 -2.32 29.73
C ARG A 286 5.58 -1.39 30.89
N LYS A 287 5.74 -1.86 32.14
CA LYS A 287 5.57 -1.00 33.33
C LYS A 287 6.64 0.08 33.38
N ALA A 288 7.91 -0.26 33.12
CA ALA A 288 9.01 0.69 33.07
C ALA A 288 8.79 1.75 31.98
N LEU A 289 8.33 1.34 30.79
CA LEU A 289 7.98 2.23 29.69
C LEU A 289 6.94 3.27 30.10
N ARG A 290 5.81 2.83 30.68
CA ARG A 290 4.74 3.74 31.14
C ARG A 290 5.23 4.74 32.17
N MET A 291 6.09 4.31 33.10
CA MET A 291 6.68 5.18 34.10
C MET A 291 7.58 6.25 33.46
N ARG A 292 8.39 5.88 32.45
CA ARG A 292 9.27 6.81 31.75
C ARG A 292 8.52 7.76 30.82
N GLN A 293 7.49 7.29 30.11
CA GLN A 293 6.62 8.13 29.31
C GLN A 293 5.91 9.20 30.16
N LYS A 294 5.39 8.80 31.32
CA LYS A 294 4.81 9.76 32.27
C LYS A 294 5.85 10.78 32.76
N GLN A 295 7.06 10.32 33.05
CA GLN A 295 8.16 11.22 33.44
C GLN A 295 8.51 12.20 32.32
N LEU A 296 8.56 11.76 31.06
CA LEU A 296 8.83 12.64 29.92
C LEU A 296 7.71 13.68 29.77
N GLN A 297 6.45 13.24 29.84
CA GLN A 297 5.29 14.13 29.77
C GLN A 297 5.31 15.21 30.86
N GLU A 298 5.65 14.86 32.11
CA GLU A 298 5.80 15.83 33.19
C GLU A 298 6.92 16.85 32.93
N LEU A 299 8.00 16.44 32.26
CA LEU A 299 9.09 17.33 31.87
C LEU A 299 8.68 18.23 30.70
N GLU A 300 7.99 17.69 29.69
CA GLU A 300 7.43 18.44 28.57
C GLU A 300 6.42 19.49 29.05
N ASP A 301 5.55 19.15 30.00
CA ASP A 301 4.58 20.08 30.61
C ASP A 301 5.26 21.27 31.30
N VAL A 302 6.43 21.07 31.92
CA VAL A 302 7.22 22.17 32.51
C VAL A 302 7.82 23.04 31.41
N TRP A 303 8.35 22.41 30.36
CA TRP A 303 8.94 23.10 29.22
C TRP A 303 7.90 23.96 28.48
N ASP A 304 6.72 23.39 28.22
CA ASP A 304 5.60 24.06 27.57
C ASP A 304 5.09 25.23 28.41
N ARG A 305 4.96 25.05 29.73
CA ARG A 305 4.62 26.16 30.63
C ARG A 305 5.67 27.27 30.59
N SER A 306 6.95 26.93 30.44
CA SER A 306 8.02 27.91 30.29
C SER A 306 7.90 28.68 28.99
N ALA A 307 7.67 27.99 27.87
CA ALA A 307 7.50 28.61 26.55
C ALA A 307 6.32 29.60 26.52
N HIS A 308 5.25 29.32 27.27
CA HIS A 308 4.09 30.19 27.40
C HIS A 308 4.20 31.23 28.53
N GLY A 309 5.38 31.39 29.14
CA GLY A 309 5.64 32.36 30.22
C GLY A 309 4.93 32.05 31.54
N ARG A 310 4.33 30.86 31.68
CA ARG A 310 3.61 30.39 32.89
C ARG A 310 4.54 29.73 33.91
N TYR A 311 5.76 29.43 33.51
CA TYR A 311 6.84 28.94 34.36
C TYR A 311 8.11 29.71 34.02
N LYS A 312 8.96 29.96 35.02
CA LYS A 312 10.28 30.55 34.81
C LYS A 312 11.31 29.64 35.48
N PHE A 313 12.26 29.15 34.70
CA PHE A 313 13.41 28.44 35.25
C PHE A 313 14.21 29.39 36.17
N PRO A 314 14.70 28.92 37.33
CA PRO A 314 15.47 29.75 38.26
C PRO A 314 16.79 30.28 37.69
N SER A 315 17.36 29.57 36.71
CA SER A 315 18.59 29.94 36.00
C SER A 315 18.63 29.27 34.63
N VAL A 316 19.54 29.74 33.77
CA VAL A 316 19.85 29.08 32.49
C VAL A 316 20.34 27.64 32.74
N ASP A 317 21.18 27.43 33.76
CA ASP A 317 21.66 26.10 34.13
C ASP A 317 20.53 25.14 34.51
N ALA A 318 19.49 25.64 35.20
CA ALA A 318 18.33 24.83 35.55
C ALA A 318 17.53 24.42 34.30
N MET A 319 17.40 25.32 33.31
CA MET A 319 16.76 25.05 32.03
C MET A 319 17.57 24.01 31.22
N THR A 320 18.89 24.18 31.13
CA THR A 320 19.77 23.22 30.43
C THR A 320 19.74 21.85 31.10
N LYS A 321 19.74 21.79 32.44
CA LYS A 321 19.62 20.54 33.18
C LYS A 321 18.26 19.86 32.94
N HIS A 322 17.18 20.63 32.80
CA HIS A 322 15.86 20.12 32.46
C HIS A 322 15.80 19.54 31.06
N SER A 323 16.31 20.28 30.06
CA SER A 323 16.41 19.80 28.67
C SER A 323 17.23 18.53 28.56
N LYS A 324 18.40 18.47 29.20
CA LYS A 324 19.22 17.23 29.24
C LYS A 324 18.47 16.07 29.90
N LYS A 325 17.68 16.33 30.94
CA LYS A 325 16.86 15.30 31.60
C LYS A 325 15.79 14.75 30.63
N MET A 326 15.19 15.58 29.79
CA MET A 326 14.23 15.15 28.77
C MET A 326 14.91 14.22 27.75
N GLU A 327 16.07 14.61 27.24
CA GLU A 327 16.86 13.79 26.31
C GLU A 327 17.23 12.42 26.93
N GLU A 328 17.71 12.42 28.18
CA GLU A 328 18.04 11.18 28.91
C GLU A 328 16.83 10.25 29.07
N VAL A 329 15.65 10.81 29.40
CA VAL A 329 14.43 10.02 29.55
C VAL A 329 13.94 9.51 28.19
N SER A 330 14.04 10.32 27.14
CA SER A 330 13.69 9.92 25.77
C SER A 330 14.55 8.74 25.30
N ALA A 331 15.87 8.82 25.49
CA ALA A 331 16.78 7.72 25.15
C ALA A 331 16.48 6.45 25.96
N GLN A 332 16.08 6.58 27.23
CA GLN A 332 15.64 5.43 28.04
C GLN A 332 14.34 4.80 27.51
N ILE A 333 13.40 5.61 27.01
CA ILE A 333 12.17 5.12 26.38
C ILE A 333 12.50 4.33 25.13
N GLU A 334 13.38 4.85 24.27
CA GLU A 334 13.85 4.17 23.06
C GLU A 334 14.47 2.81 23.39
N ALA A 335 15.42 2.77 24.32
CA ALA A 335 16.07 1.52 24.73
C ALA A 335 15.09 0.50 25.33
N ILE A 336 14.06 0.94 26.08
CA ILE A 336 13.02 0.05 26.61
C ILE A 336 12.16 -0.49 25.46
N ASN A 337 11.80 0.35 24.48
CA ASN A 337 11.02 -0.06 23.31
C ASN A 337 11.78 -1.09 22.48
N GLU A 338 13.06 -0.87 22.21
CA GLU A 338 13.91 -1.84 21.48
C GLU A 338 13.91 -3.21 22.17
N ARG A 339 14.03 -3.24 23.50
CA ARG A 339 13.97 -4.50 24.26
C ARG A 339 12.58 -5.13 24.23
N ILE A 340 11.51 -4.33 24.27
CA ILE A 340 10.14 -4.84 24.14
C ILE A 340 9.92 -5.46 22.76
N GLU A 341 10.34 -4.80 21.68
CA GLU A 341 10.24 -5.35 20.33
C GLU A 341 11.05 -6.65 20.20
N HIS A 342 12.28 -6.70 20.75
CA HIS A 342 13.05 -7.95 20.78
C HIS A 342 12.30 -9.10 21.47
N LEU A 343 11.68 -8.85 22.63
CA LEU A 343 10.90 -9.86 23.36
C LEU A 343 9.61 -10.27 22.63
N LEU A 344 9.08 -9.38 21.78
CA LEU A 344 7.93 -9.65 20.93
C LEU A 344 8.33 -10.40 19.66
N ASP A 345 9.59 -10.30 19.22
CA ASP A 345 10.07 -10.92 17.99
C ASP A 345 10.75 -12.28 18.21
N PHE A 346 11.45 -12.45 19.33
CA PHE A 346 12.26 -13.63 19.62
C PHE A 346 11.83 -14.32 20.91
N LYS A 347 11.82 -15.66 20.88
CA LYS A 347 11.69 -16.48 22.09
C LYS A 347 13.05 -16.48 22.80
N GLU A 348 13.02 -16.37 24.13
CA GLU A 348 14.21 -16.47 24.98
C GLU A 348 14.64 -17.91 25.24
#